data_AF-A0A7C6TZ17-F1
#
_entry.id   AF-A0A7C6TZ17-F1
#
_cell.length_a   1.000
_cell.length_b   1.000
_cell.length_c   1.000
_cell.angle_alpha   90.00
_cell.angle_beta   90.00
_cell.angle_gamma   90.00
#
_symmetry.space_group_name_H-M   'P 1'
#
loop_
_entity.id
_entity.type
_entity.pdbx_description
1 polymer ?
#
loop_
_entity_poly.entity_id
_entity_poly.type
_entity_poly.pdbx_seq_one_letter_code
_entity_poly.pdbx_strand_id
1 'polypeptide(L)'
;MKYNYTLDQEHAIETDASCFLLVGGAGTGKTHVFVERIFYLVHTLKLDPKHILILTSSVNELRNILTLLHDRMDASNISLFTTRMFALKIILDHEGYYKQFINQDAFEKIKIRIIKDVTGSDKKYRSYIANPNIFPNVHARIQEKLDKYILDNNISFEKDYIAYASKLLLDNEVLRQQIIHQYSHIFIDHSQDIYGEEKKFIHLITHNTQSLFVLGNEDQATHNHNMKDTYLYEVYQDDS
;
A
#
# COMPACT_ATOMS: atom_id res chain seq x y z
N MET A 1 -9.59 29.82 9.89
CA MET A 1 -9.15 30.67 8.77
C MET A 1 -9.90 30.26 7.52
N LYS A 2 -10.47 31.23 6.79
CA LYS A 2 -11.02 30.99 5.44
C LYS A 2 -9.82 31.01 4.49
N TYR A 3 -9.47 29.87 3.92
CA TYR A 3 -8.45 29.84 2.87
C TYR A 3 -9.06 30.40 1.59
N ASN A 4 -8.30 31.22 0.87
CA ASN A 4 -8.70 31.69 -0.45
C ASN A 4 -8.17 30.67 -1.47
N TYR A 5 -9.06 29.82 -1.96
CA TYR A 5 -8.78 28.90 -3.05
C TYR A 5 -8.85 29.62 -4.39
N THR A 6 -8.07 29.18 -5.37
CA THR A 6 -8.30 29.58 -6.77
C THR A 6 -9.55 28.87 -7.30
N LEU A 7 -10.12 29.37 -8.41
CA LEU A 7 -11.28 28.72 -9.05
C LEU A 7 -11.00 27.24 -9.38
N ASP A 8 -9.80 26.91 -9.84
CA ASP A 8 -9.41 25.51 -10.13
C ASP A 8 -9.35 24.66 -8.86
N GLN A 9 -8.90 25.22 -7.73
CA GLN A 9 -8.88 24.54 -6.45
C GLN A 9 -10.29 24.35 -5.88
N GLU A 10 -11.16 25.35 -5.99
CA GLU A 10 -12.58 25.23 -5.63
C GLU A 10 -13.26 24.15 -6.47
N HIS A 11 -13.02 24.14 -7.78
CA HIS A 11 -13.52 23.10 -8.67
C HIS A 11 -13.03 21.70 -8.26
N ALA A 12 -11.75 21.55 -7.94
CA ALA A 12 -11.20 20.27 -7.47
C ALA A 12 -11.78 19.84 -6.11
N ILE A 13 -12.14 20.77 -5.23
CA ILE A 13 -12.78 20.47 -3.94
C ILE A 13 -14.21 19.97 -4.16
N GLU A 14 -14.97 20.64 -5.03
CA GLU A 14 -16.43 20.44 -5.15
C GLU A 14 -16.87 19.52 -6.29
N THR A 15 -15.95 19.10 -7.17
CA THR A 15 -16.25 18.25 -8.35
C THR A 15 -17.00 16.96 -8.00
N ASP A 16 -17.99 16.63 -8.83
CA ASP A 16 -18.81 15.42 -8.80
C ASP A 16 -18.32 14.34 -9.78
N ALA A 17 -17.19 14.57 -10.44
CA ALA A 17 -16.59 13.60 -11.36
C ALA A 17 -16.27 12.27 -10.65
N SER A 18 -16.61 11.15 -11.29
CA SER A 18 -16.34 9.80 -10.78
C SER A 18 -14.85 9.45 -10.80
N CYS A 19 -14.07 10.08 -11.67
CA CYS A 19 -12.61 10.08 -11.64
C CYS A 19 -12.15 11.52 -11.80
N PHE A 20 -11.23 11.98 -10.96
CA PHE A 20 -10.68 13.33 -11.07
C PHE A 20 -9.18 13.31 -10.80
N LEU A 21 -8.42 13.87 -11.74
CA LEU A 21 -6.98 13.97 -11.64
C LEU A 21 -6.54 15.39 -11.26
N LEU A 22 -5.91 15.53 -10.08
CA LEU A 22 -5.33 16.77 -9.61
C LEU A 22 -3.81 16.78 -9.84
N VAL A 23 -3.38 17.48 -10.89
CA VAL A 23 -1.96 17.68 -11.22
C VAL A 23 -1.50 19.08 -10.83
N GLY A 24 -0.26 19.19 -10.36
CA GLY A 24 0.40 20.48 -10.16
C GLY A 24 1.82 20.33 -9.65
N GLY A 25 2.62 21.39 -9.75
CA GLY A 25 4.00 21.40 -9.28
C GLY A 25 4.16 21.25 -7.77
N ALA A 26 5.41 21.15 -7.31
CA ALA A 26 5.70 21.14 -5.87
C ALA A 26 5.26 22.47 -5.21
N GLY A 27 4.67 22.39 -4.02
CA GLY A 27 4.26 23.56 -3.25
C GLY A 27 2.96 24.25 -3.71
N THR A 28 2.24 23.74 -4.71
CA THR A 28 0.96 24.31 -5.19
C THR A 28 -0.25 24.04 -4.28
N GLY A 29 -0.04 23.38 -3.13
CA GLY A 29 -1.10 23.10 -2.16
C GLY A 29 -2.00 21.91 -2.49
N LYS A 30 -1.60 21.00 -3.40
CA LYS A 30 -2.40 19.80 -3.76
C LYS A 30 -2.90 19.01 -2.55
N THR A 31 -2.02 18.69 -1.61
CA THR A 31 -2.38 17.96 -0.39
C THR A 31 -3.41 18.72 0.45
N HIS A 32 -3.37 20.06 0.44
CA HIS A 32 -4.37 20.87 1.12
C HIS A 32 -5.73 20.82 0.39
N VAL A 33 -5.75 20.96 -0.93
CA VAL A 33 -6.97 20.79 -1.76
C VAL A 33 -7.59 19.41 -1.56
N PHE A 34 -6.75 18.38 -1.51
CA PHE A 34 -7.14 17.00 -1.23
C PHE A 34 -7.83 16.82 0.14
N VAL A 35 -7.24 17.38 1.20
CA VAL A 35 -7.82 17.37 2.55
C VAL A 35 -9.15 18.13 2.59
N GLU A 36 -9.25 19.24 1.87
CA GLU A 36 -10.45 20.07 1.81
C GLU A 36 -11.57 19.42 1.02
N ARG A 37 -11.23 18.66 -0.03
CA ARG A 37 -12.20 17.79 -0.70
C ARG A 37 -12.77 16.76 0.27
N ILE A 38 -11.93 16.06 1.03
CA ILE A 38 -12.39 15.10 2.04
C ILE A 38 -13.30 15.77 3.06
N PHE A 39 -12.92 16.96 3.53
CA PHE A 39 -13.73 17.76 4.44
C PHE A 39 -15.11 18.10 3.83
N TYR A 40 -15.14 18.55 2.57
CA TYR A 40 -16.36 18.85 1.82
C TYR A 40 -17.27 17.63 1.67
N LEU A 41 -16.73 16.48 1.27
CA LEU A 41 -17.49 15.23 1.15
C LEU A 41 -18.16 14.86 2.48
N VAL A 42 -17.43 14.94 3.60
CA VAL A 42 -17.94 14.54 4.91
C VAL A 42 -18.92 15.56 5.49
N HIS A 43 -18.59 16.85 5.45
CA HIS A 43 -19.36 17.88 6.15
C HIS A 43 -20.49 18.47 5.32
N THR A 44 -20.28 18.62 4.01
CA THR A 44 -21.26 19.20 3.09
C THR A 44 -22.11 18.10 2.48
N LEU A 45 -21.49 17.08 1.86
CA LEU A 45 -22.21 15.98 1.21
C LEU A 45 -22.65 14.86 2.17
N LYS A 46 -22.29 14.95 3.44
CA LYS A 46 -22.66 13.97 4.49
C LYS A 46 -22.20 12.53 4.19
N LEU A 47 -21.08 12.38 3.48
CA LEU A 47 -20.45 11.08 3.27
C LEU A 47 -19.97 10.52 4.61
N ASP A 48 -20.31 9.27 4.90
CA ASP A 48 -19.80 8.56 6.07
C ASP A 48 -18.28 8.31 5.90
N PRO A 49 -17.41 8.83 6.79
CA PRO A 49 -15.95 8.71 6.64
C PRO A 49 -15.44 7.29 6.47
N LYS A 50 -16.17 6.28 6.97
CA LYS A 50 -15.80 4.85 6.83
C LYS A 50 -15.72 4.38 5.37
N HIS A 51 -16.35 5.11 4.46
CA HIS A 51 -16.36 4.81 3.03
C HIS A 51 -15.24 5.51 2.24
N ILE A 52 -14.33 6.21 2.94
CA ILE A 52 -13.17 6.89 2.35
C ILE A 52 -11.92 6.05 2.59
N LEU A 53 -11.21 5.74 1.50
CA LEU A 53 -9.87 5.14 1.52
C LEU A 53 -8.85 6.13 0.94
N ILE A 54 -7.77 6.36 1.66
CA ILE A 54 -6.62 7.14 1.21
C ILE A 54 -5.39 6.24 1.13
N LEU A 55 -4.76 6.22 -0.04
CA LEU A 55 -3.53 5.49 -0.32
C LEU A 55 -2.39 6.46 -0.62
N THR A 56 -1.27 6.29 0.07
CA THR A 56 -0.04 7.08 -0.13
C THR A 56 1.14 6.19 -0.47
N SER A 57 2.20 6.78 -1.03
CA SER A 57 3.42 6.05 -1.37
C SER A 57 4.31 5.80 -0.14
N SER A 58 4.30 6.76 0.82
CA SER A 58 5.19 6.72 1.98
C SER A 58 4.48 6.99 3.31
N VAL A 59 5.11 6.52 4.40
CA VAL A 59 4.64 6.78 5.79
C VAL A 59 4.76 8.26 6.13
N ASN A 60 5.68 8.99 5.50
CA ASN A 60 5.84 10.43 5.75
C ASN A 60 4.67 11.21 5.14
N GLU A 61 4.28 10.92 3.90
CA GLU A 61 3.05 11.49 3.28
C GLU A 61 1.82 11.16 4.11
N LEU A 62 1.69 9.90 4.53
CA LEU A 62 0.59 9.46 5.38
C LEU A 62 0.48 10.33 6.64
N ARG A 63 1.59 10.54 7.35
CA ARG A 63 1.61 11.38 8.55
C ARG A 63 1.25 12.83 8.26
N ASN A 64 1.70 13.37 7.14
CA ASN A 64 1.38 14.74 6.73
C ASN A 64 -0.13 14.90 6.46
N ILE A 65 -0.72 13.99 5.69
CA ILE A 65 -2.17 13.98 5.41
C ILE A 65 -2.96 13.80 6.71
N LEU A 66 -2.57 12.87 7.58
CA LEU A 66 -3.24 12.63 8.86
C LEU A 66 -3.24 13.88 9.75
N THR A 67 -2.11 14.60 9.81
CA THR A 67 -1.99 15.85 10.58
C THR A 67 -2.96 16.90 10.04
N LEU A 68 -2.97 17.12 8.73
CA LEU A 68 -3.86 18.10 8.10
C LEU A 68 -5.34 17.73 8.26
N LEU A 69 -5.67 16.44 8.17
CA LEU A 69 -7.04 15.96 8.42
C LEU A 69 -7.47 16.22 9.86
N HIS A 70 -6.63 15.90 10.86
CA HIS A 70 -6.93 16.13 12.28
C HIS A 70 -7.09 17.61 12.62
N ASP A 71 -6.31 18.49 11.98
CA ASP A 71 -6.46 19.94 12.14
C ASP A 71 -7.78 20.46 11.56
N ARG A 72 -8.42 19.69 10.66
CA ARG A 72 -9.67 20.07 9.98
C ARG A 72 -10.91 19.38 10.49
N MET A 73 -10.83 18.12 10.89
CA MET A 73 -11.97 17.28 11.24
C MET A 73 -11.54 16.05 12.04
N ASP A 74 -12.52 15.38 12.65
CA ASP A 74 -12.30 14.03 13.18
C ASP A 74 -12.06 13.05 12.03
N ALA A 75 -10.85 12.50 11.95
CA ALA A 75 -10.44 11.56 10.92
C ALA A 75 -10.42 10.10 11.40
N SER A 76 -10.91 9.81 12.61
CA SER A 76 -10.78 8.50 13.25
C SER A 76 -11.39 7.34 12.45
N ASN A 77 -12.40 7.63 11.63
CA ASN A 77 -13.09 6.64 10.80
C ASN A 77 -12.65 6.65 9.33
N ILE A 78 -11.65 7.45 8.94
CA ILE A 78 -11.10 7.44 7.59
C ILE A 78 -10.04 6.34 7.49
N SER A 79 -10.12 5.51 6.46
CA SER A 79 -9.07 4.52 6.17
C SER A 79 -7.90 5.21 5.46
N LEU A 80 -6.75 5.32 6.13
CA LEU A 80 -5.55 5.96 5.59
C LEU A 80 -4.35 5.01 5.73
N PHE A 81 -3.75 4.63 4.62
CA PHE A 81 -2.68 3.64 4.55
C PHE A 81 -1.64 4.00 3.50
N THR A 82 -0.41 3.50 3.65
CA THR A 82 0.42 3.32 2.45
C THR A 82 -0.13 2.15 1.65
N THR A 83 0.09 2.10 0.34
CA THR A 83 -0.41 0.99 -0.50
C THR A 83 0.02 -0.37 0.04
N ARG A 84 1.27 -0.50 0.51
CA ARG A 84 1.79 -1.73 1.12
C ARG A 84 1.11 -2.08 2.45
N MET A 85 0.77 -1.09 3.28
CA MET A 85 0.02 -1.32 4.52
C MET A 85 -1.40 -1.80 4.21
N PHE A 86 -2.03 -1.25 3.17
CA PHE A 86 -3.35 -1.67 2.75
C PHE A 86 -3.35 -3.10 2.18
N ALA A 87 -2.37 -3.44 1.34
CA ALA A 87 -2.18 -4.82 0.86
C ALA A 87 -2.01 -5.81 2.03
N LEU A 88 -1.20 -5.46 3.04
CA LEU A 88 -1.06 -6.27 4.25
C LEU A 88 -2.37 -6.37 5.03
N LYS A 89 -3.15 -5.29 5.14
CA LYS A 89 -4.46 -5.30 5.80
C LYS A 89 -5.40 -6.32 5.12
N ILE A 90 -5.50 -6.30 3.79
CA ILE A 90 -6.32 -7.25 3.03
C ILE A 90 -5.92 -8.70 3.33
N ILE A 91 -4.61 -8.97 3.33
CA ILE A 91 -4.09 -10.29 3.64
C ILE A 91 -4.49 -10.72 5.07
N LEU A 92 -4.34 -9.82 6.06
CA LEU A 92 -4.69 -10.10 7.45
C LEU A 92 -6.20 -10.28 7.66
N ASP A 93 -7.04 -9.48 7.00
CA ASP A 93 -8.50 -9.61 7.05
C ASP A 93 -8.95 -10.97 6.48
N HIS A 94 -8.30 -11.42 5.40
CA HIS A 94 -8.65 -12.67 4.72
C HIS A 94 -8.09 -13.91 5.42
N GLU A 95 -6.82 -13.87 5.84
CA GLU A 95 -6.12 -15.04 6.39
C GLU A 95 -6.10 -15.11 7.91
N GLY A 96 -6.46 -14.01 8.59
CA GLY A 96 -6.51 -13.88 10.03
C GLY A 96 -5.28 -13.23 10.66
N TYR A 97 -5.54 -12.41 11.67
CA TYR A 97 -4.55 -11.66 12.45
C TYR A 97 -3.65 -12.50 13.36
N TYR A 98 -3.88 -13.81 13.43
CA TYR A 98 -3.04 -14.75 14.19
C TYR A 98 -1.77 -15.16 13.43
N LYS A 99 -1.68 -14.86 12.12
CA LYS A 99 -0.49 -15.10 11.31
C LYS A 99 0.53 -13.97 11.49
N GLN A 100 1.80 -14.35 11.62
CA GLN A 100 2.90 -13.40 11.70
C GLN A 100 3.55 -13.22 10.33
N PHE A 101 3.23 -12.12 9.66
CA PHE A 101 3.88 -11.75 8.40
C PHE A 101 5.24 -11.12 8.68
N ILE A 102 6.30 -11.73 8.13
CA ILE A 102 7.67 -11.25 8.30
C ILE A 102 8.30 -10.88 6.96
N ASN A 103 9.13 -9.84 6.96
CA ASN A 103 9.88 -9.42 5.79
C ASN A 103 11.14 -10.28 5.55
N GLN A 104 11.79 -10.09 4.39
CA GLN A 104 12.99 -10.85 3.99
C GLN A 104 14.11 -10.76 5.04
N ASP A 105 14.35 -9.57 5.60
CA ASP A 105 15.41 -9.38 6.61
C ASP A 105 15.13 -10.17 7.89
N ALA A 106 13.89 -10.16 8.37
CA ALA A 106 13.47 -10.93 9.53
C ALA A 106 13.58 -12.44 9.27
N PHE A 107 13.16 -12.89 8.08
CA PHE A 107 13.28 -14.28 7.67
C PHE A 107 14.74 -14.75 7.60
N GLU A 108 15.63 -13.96 6.99
CA GLU A 108 17.06 -14.27 6.94
C GLU A 108 17.70 -14.30 8.33
N LYS A 109 17.31 -13.41 9.26
CA LYS A 109 17.76 -13.46 10.65
C LYS A 109 17.34 -14.76 11.35
N ILE A 110 16.09 -15.20 11.15
CA ILE A 110 15.60 -16.48 11.68
C ILE A 110 16.41 -17.65 11.10
N LYS A 111 16.62 -17.65 9.78
CA LYS A 111 17.37 -18.68 9.07
C LYS A 111 18.81 -18.77 9.56
N ILE A 112 19.52 -17.64 9.68
CA ILE A 112 20.88 -17.57 10.22
C ILE A 112 20.95 -18.16 11.64
N ARG A 113 19.99 -17.80 12.51
CA ARG A 113 19.93 -18.33 13.88
C ARG A 113 19.78 -19.86 13.88
N ILE A 114 18.89 -20.40 13.06
CA ILE A 114 18.66 -21.86 12.95
C ILE A 114 19.89 -22.57 12.39
N ILE A 115 20.55 -22.01 11.36
CA ILE A 115 21.78 -22.60 10.81
C ILE A 115 22.88 -22.66 11.88
N LYS A 116 23.08 -21.58 12.65
CA LYS A 116 24.06 -21.56 13.75
C LYS A 116 23.74 -22.60 14.82
N ASP A 117 22.48 -22.73 15.20
CA ASP A 117 22.03 -23.73 16.17
C ASP A 117 22.27 -25.17 15.69
N VAL A 118 21.96 -25.49 14.42
CA VAL A 118 22.19 -26.84 13.87
C VAL A 118 23.67 -27.15 13.67
N THR A 119 24.46 -26.18 13.22
CA THR A 119 25.90 -26.37 12.97
C THR A 119 26.72 -26.41 14.26
N GLY A 120 26.28 -25.71 15.30
CA GLY A 120 26.84 -25.76 16.66
C GLY A 120 28.23 -25.14 16.85
N SER A 121 28.85 -24.61 15.79
CA SER A 121 30.10 -23.84 15.89
C SER A 121 30.31 -22.91 14.70
N ASP A 122 31.02 -21.80 14.91
CA ASP A 122 31.32 -20.83 13.86
C ASP A 122 32.10 -21.44 12.68
N LYS A 123 33.01 -22.39 12.97
CA LYS A 123 33.74 -23.11 11.92
C LYS A 123 32.80 -23.89 11.02
N LYS A 124 31.88 -24.67 11.61
CA LYS A 124 30.91 -25.49 10.86
C LYS A 124 29.89 -24.62 10.12
N TYR A 125 29.43 -23.53 10.74
CA TYR A 125 28.59 -22.53 10.09
C TYR A 125 29.25 -21.99 8.81
N ARG A 126 30.50 -21.52 8.90
CA ARG A 126 31.24 -21.00 7.73
C ARG A 126 31.42 -22.06 6.64
N SER A 127 31.79 -23.28 7.01
CA SER A 127 31.91 -24.40 6.06
C SER A 127 30.59 -24.70 5.34
N TYR A 128 29.48 -24.72 6.08
CA TYR A 128 28.15 -24.96 5.51
C TYR A 128 27.74 -23.84 4.54
N ILE A 129 27.90 -22.57 4.93
CA ILE A 129 27.54 -21.43 4.06
C ILE A 129 28.39 -21.43 2.78
N ALA A 130 29.67 -21.82 2.86
CA ALA A 130 30.54 -21.89 1.69
C ALA A 130 30.15 -22.98 0.70
N ASN A 131 29.67 -24.14 1.17
CA ASN A 131 29.23 -25.22 0.31
C ASN A 131 28.15 -26.09 1.00
N PRO A 132 26.85 -25.74 0.90
CA PRO A 132 25.78 -26.49 1.57
C PRO A 132 25.61 -27.93 1.07
N ASN A 133 25.92 -28.17 -0.21
CA ASN A 133 25.65 -29.44 -0.90
C ASN A 133 26.49 -30.61 -0.36
N ILE A 134 27.65 -30.33 0.25
CA ILE A 134 28.48 -31.37 0.88
C ILE A 134 28.00 -31.76 2.29
N PHE A 135 26.95 -31.10 2.80
CA PHE A 135 26.35 -31.40 4.11
C PHE A 135 24.84 -31.73 4.02
N PRO A 136 24.41 -32.74 3.26
CA PRO A 136 23.00 -33.01 3.00
C PRO A 136 22.20 -33.28 4.29
N ASN A 137 22.77 -34.01 5.25
CA ASN A 137 22.12 -34.27 6.55
C ASN A 137 21.98 -33.01 7.40
N VAL A 138 22.93 -32.08 7.33
CA VAL A 138 22.85 -30.79 8.03
C VAL A 138 21.79 -29.92 7.37
N HIS A 139 21.76 -29.88 6.03
CA HIS A 139 20.75 -29.16 5.26
C HIS A 139 19.34 -29.65 5.60
N ALA A 140 19.10 -30.96 5.59
CA ALA A 140 17.81 -31.55 5.95
C ALA A 140 17.35 -31.14 7.36
N ARG A 141 18.25 -31.19 8.35
CA ARG A 141 17.95 -30.77 9.73
C ARG A 141 17.66 -29.28 9.86
N ILE A 142 18.33 -28.43 9.06
CA ILE A 142 18.05 -26.99 9.01
C ILE A 142 16.65 -26.75 8.45
N GLN A 143 16.28 -27.44 7.35
CA GLN A 143 14.95 -27.31 6.76
C GLN A 143 13.87 -27.77 7.74
N GLU A 144 14.03 -28.96 8.35
CA GLU A 144 13.08 -29.48 9.33
C GLU A 144 12.89 -28.51 10.52
N LYS A 145 13.97 -27.94 11.06
CA LYS A 145 13.87 -26.94 12.13
C LYS A 145 13.23 -25.63 11.66
N LEU A 146 13.51 -25.20 10.42
CA LEU A 146 12.95 -23.99 9.85
C LEU A 146 11.43 -24.15 9.62
N ASP A 147 11.01 -25.25 9.00
CA ASP A 147 9.60 -25.57 8.75
C ASP A 147 8.82 -25.67 10.06
N LYS A 148 9.39 -26.37 11.06
CA LYS A 148 8.79 -26.44 12.40
C LYS A 148 8.70 -25.06 13.05
N TYR A 149 9.74 -24.23 12.95
CA TYR A 149 9.71 -22.88 13.51
C TYR A 149 8.65 -22.01 12.83
N ILE A 150 8.51 -22.11 11.51
CA ILE A 150 7.48 -21.38 10.75
C ILE A 150 6.08 -21.81 11.22
N LEU A 151 5.84 -23.12 11.31
CA LEU A 151 4.56 -23.68 11.73
C LEU A 151 4.21 -23.31 13.18
N ASP A 152 5.12 -23.55 14.13
CA ASP A 152 4.90 -23.32 15.56
C ASP A 152 4.64 -21.83 15.88
N ASN A 153 5.10 -20.91 15.02
CA ASN A 153 4.94 -19.47 15.20
C ASN A 153 3.92 -18.84 14.23
N ASN A 154 3.17 -19.64 13.47
CA ASN A 154 2.23 -19.18 12.43
C ASN A 154 2.84 -18.12 11.48
N ILE A 155 4.11 -18.29 11.13
CA ILE A 155 4.82 -17.32 10.30
C ILE A 155 4.36 -17.49 8.86
N SER A 156 3.97 -16.39 8.24
CA SER A 156 3.80 -16.32 6.80
C SER A 156 4.89 -15.44 6.22
N PHE A 157 5.62 -15.98 5.27
CA PHE A 157 6.66 -15.25 4.59
C PHE A 157 6.15 -14.88 3.21
N GLU A 158 5.88 -13.60 3.00
CA GLU A 158 5.67 -13.10 1.65
C GLU A 158 6.67 -12.02 1.28
N LYS A 159 7.33 -12.23 0.14
CA LYS A 159 8.36 -11.34 -0.36
C LYS A 159 7.77 -10.00 -0.79
N ASP A 160 6.54 -10.03 -1.28
CA ASP A 160 5.82 -8.83 -1.68
C ASP A 160 4.33 -8.92 -1.36
N TYR A 161 3.90 -8.15 -0.35
CA TYR A 161 2.51 -8.09 0.06
C TYR A 161 1.58 -7.59 -1.04
N ILE A 162 2.07 -6.75 -1.95
CA ILE A 162 1.28 -6.26 -3.08
C ILE A 162 0.94 -7.41 -4.02
N ALA A 163 1.96 -8.15 -4.48
CA ALA A 163 1.75 -9.28 -5.37
C ALA A 163 0.85 -10.36 -4.73
N TYR A 164 1.03 -10.62 -3.43
CA TYR A 164 0.22 -11.60 -2.72
C TYR A 164 -1.24 -11.15 -2.58
N ALA A 165 -1.48 -9.90 -2.16
CA ALA A 165 -2.83 -9.34 -2.09
C ALA A 165 -3.51 -9.32 -3.45
N SER A 166 -2.79 -8.95 -4.52
CA SER A 166 -3.31 -9.01 -5.90
C SER A 166 -3.76 -10.41 -6.28
N LYS A 167 -2.98 -11.44 -5.95
CA LYS A 167 -3.38 -12.83 -6.17
C LYS A 167 -4.65 -13.19 -5.41
N LEU A 168 -4.73 -12.84 -4.11
CA LEU A 168 -5.94 -13.07 -3.31
C LEU A 168 -7.18 -12.40 -3.92
N LEU A 169 -7.06 -11.17 -4.42
CA LEU A 169 -8.17 -10.42 -5.02
C LEU A 169 -8.59 -10.96 -6.40
N LEU A 170 -7.64 -11.53 -7.15
CA LEU A 170 -7.92 -12.20 -8.43
C LEU A 170 -8.64 -13.54 -8.20
N ASP A 171 -8.16 -14.32 -7.23
CA ASP A 171 -8.69 -15.64 -6.91
C ASP A 171 -10.00 -15.59 -6.10
N ASN A 172 -10.28 -14.48 -5.41
CA ASN A 172 -11.45 -14.30 -4.54
C ASN A 172 -12.24 -13.04 -4.92
N GLU A 173 -13.20 -13.20 -5.83
CA GLU A 173 -14.09 -12.11 -6.24
C GLU A 173 -14.94 -11.56 -5.09
N VAL A 174 -15.36 -12.39 -4.13
CA VAL A 174 -16.15 -11.94 -2.99
C VAL A 174 -15.35 -10.95 -2.14
N LEU A 175 -14.08 -11.24 -1.86
CA LEU A 175 -13.18 -10.33 -1.14
C LEU A 175 -13.00 -9.01 -1.89
N ARG A 176 -12.78 -9.08 -3.21
CA ARG A 176 -12.66 -7.87 -4.06
C ARG A 176 -13.94 -7.02 -3.99
N GLN A 177 -15.10 -7.64 -4.09
CA GLN A 177 -16.38 -6.95 -3.97
C GLN A 177 -16.57 -6.32 -2.58
N GLN A 178 -16.19 -7.01 -1.50
CA GLN A 178 -16.27 -6.43 -0.15
C GLN A 178 -15.47 -5.14 -0.02
N ILE A 179 -14.26 -5.08 -0.60
CA ILE A 179 -13.42 -3.87 -0.61
C ILE A 179 -14.09 -2.76 -1.42
N ILE A 180 -14.58 -3.06 -2.62
CA ILE A 180 -15.25 -2.07 -3.50
C ILE A 180 -16.49 -1.49 -2.81
N HIS A 181 -17.31 -2.34 -2.17
CA HIS A 181 -18.50 -1.89 -1.45
C HIS A 181 -18.15 -1.12 -0.17
N GLN A 182 -17.03 -1.45 0.47
CA GLN A 182 -16.58 -0.74 1.66
C GLN A 182 -16.11 0.68 1.31
N TYR A 183 -15.39 0.85 0.20
CA TYR A 183 -14.75 2.12 -0.16
C TYR A 183 -15.34 2.70 -1.46
N SER A 184 -16.36 3.54 -1.30
CA SER A 184 -16.98 4.25 -2.42
C SER A 184 -16.14 5.43 -2.92
N HIS A 185 -15.28 5.99 -2.06
CA HIS A 185 -14.42 7.12 -2.39
C HIS A 185 -12.96 6.73 -2.11
N ILE A 186 -12.16 6.62 -3.18
CA ILE A 186 -10.76 6.27 -3.10
C ILE A 186 -9.91 7.45 -3.53
N PHE A 187 -8.90 7.73 -2.72
CA PHE A 187 -7.98 8.82 -2.88
C PHE A 187 -6.56 8.26 -3.01
N ILE A 188 -5.84 8.63 -4.07
CA ILE A 188 -4.48 8.15 -4.34
C ILE A 188 -3.54 9.34 -4.42
N ASP A 189 -2.55 9.37 -3.54
CA ASP A 189 -1.48 10.37 -3.56
C ASP A 189 -0.24 9.85 -4.32
N HIS A 190 0.56 10.78 -4.84
CA HIS A 190 1.82 10.48 -5.53
C HIS A 190 1.72 9.42 -6.65
N SER A 191 0.69 9.50 -7.49
CA SER A 191 0.44 8.52 -8.55
C SER A 191 1.54 8.40 -9.61
N GLN A 192 2.45 9.38 -9.71
CA GLN A 192 3.65 9.29 -10.57
C GLN A 192 4.64 8.23 -10.09
N ASP A 193 4.59 7.84 -8.82
CA ASP A 193 5.50 6.85 -8.23
C ASP A 193 4.89 5.43 -8.21
N ILE A 194 3.67 5.26 -8.73
CA ILE A 194 2.95 3.97 -8.79
C ILE A 194 3.15 3.34 -10.17
N TYR A 195 3.77 2.16 -10.23
CA TYR A 195 4.04 1.40 -11.46
C TYR A 195 4.05 -0.11 -11.20
N GLY A 196 4.17 -0.92 -12.27
CA GLY A 196 4.36 -2.36 -12.16
C GLY A 196 3.24 -3.10 -11.40
N GLU A 197 3.61 -3.92 -10.41
CA GLU A 197 2.65 -4.70 -9.61
C GLU A 197 1.77 -3.83 -8.71
N GLU A 198 2.27 -2.69 -8.22
CA GLU A 198 1.48 -1.77 -7.41
C GLU A 198 0.35 -1.15 -8.21
N LYS A 199 0.64 -0.75 -9.46
CA LYS A 199 -0.35 -0.27 -10.40
C LYS A 199 -1.46 -1.31 -10.68
N LYS A 200 -1.10 -2.58 -10.88
CA LYS A 200 -2.08 -3.67 -11.05
C LYS A 200 -2.94 -3.87 -9.81
N PHE A 201 -2.34 -3.78 -8.63
CA PHE A 201 -3.05 -3.88 -7.36
C PHE A 201 -4.05 -2.74 -7.17
N ILE A 202 -3.65 -1.50 -7.47
CA ILE A 202 -4.53 -0.33 -7.44
C ILE A 202 -5.76 -0.57 -8.34
N HIS A 203 -5.55 -1.00 -9.58
CA HIS A 203 -6.66 -1.32 -10.49
C HIS A 203 -7.63 -2.34 -9.93
N LEU A 204 -7.16 -3.37 -9.22
CA LEU A 204 -8.05 -4.39 -8.63
C LEU A 204 -8.96 -3.84 -7.54
N ILE A 205 -8.53 -2.79 -6.83
CA ILE A 205 -9.28 -2.20 -5.70
C ILE A 205 -10.04 -0.94 -6.08
N THR A 206 -9.68 -0.26 -7.18
CA THR A 206 -10.37 0.94 -7.68
C THR A 206 -11.41 0.63 -8.75
N HIS A 207 -11.40 -0.57 -9.34
CA HIS A 207 -12.37 -0.95 -10.35
C HIS A 207 -13.81 -0.82 -9.80
N ASN A 208 -14.65 -0.04 -10.49
CA ASN A 208 -16.03 0.28 -10.10
C ASN A 208 -16.20 1.06 -8.79
N THR A 209 -15.16 1.74 -8.29
CA THR A 209 -15.36 2.72 -7.22
C THR A 209 -16.24 3.87 -7.73
N GLN A 210 -17.02 4.46 -6.83
CA GLN A 210 -17.94 5.55 -7.19
C GLN A 210 -17.18 6.85 -7.48
N SER A 211 -16.13 7.12 -6.70
CA SER A 211 -15.30 8.30 -6.84
C SER A 211 -13.83 7.94 -6.64
N LEU A 212 -13.02 8.20 -7.66
CA LEU A 212 -11.57 8.09 -7.62
C LEU A 212 -10.96 9.50 -7.73
N PHE A 213 -10.13 9.88 -6.75
CA PHE A 213 -9.44 11.17 -6.76
C PHE A 213 -7.93 10.94 -6.71
N VAL A 214 -7.23 11.33 -7.77
CA VAL A 214 -5.82 10.99 -7.98
C VAL A 214 -4.99 12.26 -7.93
N LEU A 215 -3.90 12.25 -7.16
CA LEU A 215 -2.92 13.33 -7.10
C LEU A 215 -1.66 12.93 -7.84
N GLY A 216 -1.12 13.87 -8.60
CA GLY A 216 0.13 13.68 -9.33
C GLY A 216 0.98 14.94 -9.39
N ASN A 217 2.25 14.74 -9.68
CA ASN A 217 3.17 15.81 -10.02
C ASN A 217 3.96 15.42 -11.27
N GLU A 218 3.70 16.11 -12.38
CA GLU A 218 4.41 15.89 -13.65
C GLU A 218 5.91 16.20 -13.55
N ASP A 219 6.30 17.20 -12.75
CA ASP A 219 7.69 17.65 -12.60
C ASP A 219 8.55 16.71 -11.75
N GLN A 220 7.94 15.73 -11.07
CA GLN A 220 8.62 14.88 -10.08
C GLN A 220 8.54 13.38 -10.40
N ALA A 221 8.23 12.98 -11.64
CA ALA A 221 8.48 11.59 -12.02
C ALA A 221 9.95 11.23 -11.77
N THR A 222 10.16 10.37 -10.79
CA THR A 222 11.49 10.00 -10.32
C THR A 222 12.24 9.28 -11.45
N HIS A 223 13.55 9.56 -11.54
CA HIS A 223 14.47 9.25 -12.65
C HIS A 223 14.69 7.73 -12.97
N ASN A 224 13.83 6.83 -12.52
CA ASN A 224 14.03 5.38 -12.63
C ASN A 224 13.07 4.65 -13.59
N HIS A 225 11.91 5.23 -13.94
CA HIS A 225 10.91 4.60 -14.81
C HIS A 225 10.34 5.60 -15.83
N ASN A 226 9.86 5.09 -16.96
CA ASN A 226 9.23 5.92 -17.97
C ASN A 226 7.87 6.41 -17.44
N MET A 227 7.59 7.71 -17.52
CA MET A 227 6.31 8.30 -17.10
C MET A 227 5.11 7.54 -17.68
N LYS A 228 5.23 7.02 -18.90
CA LYS A 228 4.19 6.23 -19.58
C LYS A 228 3.78 4.94 -18.85
N ASP A 229 4.64 4.43 -17.98
CA ASP A 229 4.39 3.19 -17.23
C ASP A 229 3.69 3.45 -15.89
N THR A 230 3.55 4.71 -15.49
CA THR A 230 2.98 5.11 -14.20
C THR A 230 1.45 5.02 -14.19
N TYR A 231 0.86 5.02 -12.99
CA TYR A 231 -0.59 5.15 -12.83
C TYR A 231 -1.07 6.55 -13.21
N LEU A 232 -0.29 7.59 -12.88
CA LEU A 232 -0.59 8.98 -13.26
C LEU A 232 -0.85 9.13 -14.77
N TYR A 233 0.04 8.59 -15.60
CA TYR A 233 -0.10 8.72 -17.05
C TYR A 233 -1.33 8.01 -17.61
N GLU A 234 -1.70 6.86 -17.04
CA GLU A 234 -2.91 6.14 -17.46
C GLU A 234 -4.17 6.92 -17.14
N VAL A 235 -4.29 7.43 -15.90
CA VAL A 235 -5.43 8.26 -15.51
C VAL A 235 -5.52 9.51 -16.39
N TYR A 236 -4.38 10.11 -16.75
CA TYR A 236 -4.35 11.26 -17.67
C TYR A 236 -4.87 10.92 -19.08
N GLN A 237 -4.58 9.74 -19.62
CA GLN A 237 -5.10 9.31 -20.93
C GLN A 237 -6.60 9.02 -20.91
N ASP A 238 -7.12 8.52 -19.78
CA ASP A 238 -8.56 8.25 -19.64
C ASP A 238 -9.40 9.52 -19.41
N ASP A 239 -8.76 10.61 -18.95
CA ASP A 239 -9.38 11.92 -18.69
C ASP A 239 -9.31 12.87 -19.92
N SER A 240 -8.64 12.47 -21.02
CA SER A 240 -8.47 13.28 -22.25
C SER A 240 -9.26 12.78 -23.46
#